data_AF-A0A973CG83-F1
#
_entry.id   AF-A0A973CG83-F1
#
_cell.length_a   1.000
_cell.length_b   1.000
_cell.length_c   1.000
_cell.angle_alpha   90.00
_cell.angle_beta   90.00
_cell.angle_gamma   90.00
#
_symmetry.space_group_name_H-M   'P 1'
#
loop_
_entity.id
_entity.type
_entity.pdbx_description
1 polymer ?
#
loop_
_entity_poly.entity_id
_entity_poly.type
_entity_poly.pdbx_seq_one_letter_code
_entity_poly.pdbx_strand_id
1 'polypeptide(L)'
;MRIRTKIKYRIMLGTIIAIALTAIITMSLSYQMTTDIIGHNTAQIDQLNDMLTKILLITIAVGICFLIIAWYFVGVFLSPIQQVTDSLLQFTQGNGNLSLRLEENDYDEAGELAIAFNKFIHKIQNLINDVAKSSSELHIDIDTVKTLSQNSAKNVEEQRTRTLQVVTAIEQITVTITEIASNANDVSTSTAAGYQETQQGQQVVSHSINTMQQLAVEIEDASSVINSLAQSSKEIGSILEVIKGISEQTNLLALNAAI
;
A
#
# COMPACT_ATOMS: atom_id res chain seq x y z
N MET A 1 33.37 43.99 -12.33
CA MET A 1 34.39 45.08 -12.38
C MET A 1 35.39 44.98 -13.56
N ARG A 2 36.07 43.84 -13.80
CA ARG A 2 37.09 43.70 -14.86
C ARG A 2 36.62 43.94 -16.30
N ILE A 3 35.37 43.60 -16.64
CA ILE A 3 34.81 43.78 -17.99
C ILE A 3 34.55 45.27 -18.29
N ARG A 4 33.99 46.01 -17.33
CA ARG A 4 33.80 47.46 -17.40
C ARG A 4 35.14 48.17 -17.65
N THR A 5 36.20 47.76 -16.97
CA THR A 5 37.54 48.31 -17.19
C THR A 5 38.05 47.96 -18.58
N LYS A 6 37.94 46.70 -19.04
CA LYS A 6 38.46 46.29 -20.36
C LYS A 6 37.72 46.96 -21.53
N ILE A 7 36.39 47.05 -21.48
CA ILE A 7 35.61 47.66 -22.57
C ILE A 7 35.79 49.18 -22.57
N LYS A 8 35.74 49.83 -21.38
CA LYS A 8 36.11 51.25 -21.26
C LYS A 8 37.50 51.50 -21.80
N TYR A 9 38.47 50.65 -21.47
CA TYR A 9 39.84 50.80 -21.92
C TYR A 9 39.95 50.66 -23.44
N ARG A 10 39.27 49.70 -24.07
CA ARG A 10 39.29 49.54 -25.54
C ARG A 10 38.63 50.70 -26.27
N ILE A 11 37.51 51.20 -25.79
CA ILE A 11 36.81 52.35 -26.40
C ILE A 11 37.62 53.63 -26.18
N MET A 12 38.12 53.85 -24.97
CA MET A 12 38.97 55.00 -24.64
C MET A 12 40.30 54.96 -25.39
N LEU A 13 40.91 53.78 -25.56
CA LEU A 13 42.10 53.62 -26.39
C LEU A 13 41.80 53.93 -27.85
N GLY A 14 40.66 53.47 -28.38
CA GLY A 14 40.22 53.80 -29.74
C GLY A 14 40.00 55.30 -29.95
N THR A 15 39.38 56.00 -29.00
CA THR A 15 39.17 57.45 -29.07
C THR A 15 40.46 58.23 -28.91
N ILE A 16 41.36 57.81 -28.01
CA ILE A 16 42.70 58.41 -27.85
C ILE A 16 43.52 58.25 -29.13
N ILE A 17 43.49 57.06 -29.76
CA ILE A 17 44.18 56.82 -31.03
C ILE A 17 43.61 57.73 -32.13
N ALA A 18 42.28 57.87 -32.22
CA ALA A 18 41.65 58.74 -33.21
C ALA A 18 42.03 60.21 -33.01
N ILE A 19 42.06 60.70 -31.77
CA ILE A 19 42.46 62.08 -31.43
C ILE A 19 43.96 62.30 -31.72
N ALA A 20 44.81 61.32 -31.41
CA ALA A 20 46.23 61.40 -31.73
C ALA A 20 46.46 61.44 -33.24
N LEU A 21 45.72 60.62 -34.01
CA LEU A 21 45.82 60.59 -35.46
C LEU A 21 45.38 61.93 -36.07
N THR A 22 44.27 62.51 -35.61
CA THR A 22 43.81 63.82 -36.11
C THR A 22 44.78 64.94 -35.74
N ALA A 23 45.37 64.92 -34.54
CA ALA A 23 46.38 65.89 -34.12
C ALA A 23 47.69 65.78 -34.94
N ILE A 24 48.13 64.56 -35.27
CA ILE A 24 49.31 64.34 -36.12
C ILE A 24 49.05 64.87 -37.52
N ILE A 25 47.87 64.59 -38.10
CA ILE A 25 47.49 65.08 -39.43
C ILE A 25 47.45 66.61 -39.46
N THR A 26 46.82 67.27 -38.47
CA THR A 26 46.76 68.73 -38.41
C THR A 26 48.13 69.36 -38.18
N MET A 27 48.99 68.74 -37.37
CA MET A 27 50.37 69.18 -37.17
C MET A 27 51.22 69.03 -38.42
N SER A 28 51.04 67.94 -39.18
CA SER A 28 51.73 67.74 -40.47
C SER A 28 51.30 68.77 -41.53
N LEU A 29 50.00 69.06 -41.62
CA LEU A 29 49.45 70.07 -42.53
C LEU A 29 49.95 71.48 -42.15
N SER A 30 50.00 71.77 -40.84
CA SER A 30 50.55 73.02 -40.31
C SER A 30 52.03 73.18 -40.65
N TYR A 31 52.83 72.12 -40.52
CA TYR A 31 54.25 72.14 -40.86
C TYR A 31 54.49 72.39 -42.35
N GLN A 32 53.69 71.75 -43.22
CA GLN A 32 53.80 71.91 -44.66
C GLN A 32 53.44 73.34 -45.13
N MET A 33 52.43 73.96 -44.51
CA MET A 33 52.11 75.38 -44.75
C MET A 33 53.26 76.32 -44.36
N THR A 34 53.96 76.03 -43.26
CA THR A 34 55.12 76.82 -42.82
C THR A 34 56.29 76.71 -43.81
N THR A 35 56.58 75.51 -44.34
CA THR A 35 57.66 75.33 -45.32
C THR A 35 57.39 76.00 -46.67
N ASP A 36 56.13 76.02 -47.11
CA ASP A 36 55.74 76.66 -48.38
C ASP A 36 55.85 78.20 -48.33
N ILE A 37 55.73 78.82 -47.14
CA ILE A 37 55.69 80.29 -46.97
C ILE A 37 57.04 80.89 -46.56
N ILE A 38 57.95 80.15 -45.93
CA ILE A 38 59.30 80.65 -45.54
C ILE A 38 60.11 81.18 -46.74
N GLY A 39 59.69 80.93 -47.99
CA GLY A 39 60.23 81.56 -49.18
C GLY A 39 59.81 83.01 -49.46
N HIS A 40 58.70 83.54 -48.93
CA HIS A 40 58.12 84.84 -49.31
C HIS A 40 57.62 85.68 -48.09
N ASN A 41 58.21 86.87 -47.89
CA ASN A 41 57.81 88.02 -47.04
C ASN A 41 57.37 87.79 -45.56
N THR A 42 58.03 88.52 -44.64
CA THR A 42 57.83 88.51 -43.18
C THR A 42 56.42 88.89 -42.69
N ALA A 43 55.62 89.61 -43.48
CA ALA A 43 54.25 89.97 -43.12
C ALA A 43 53.23 88.81 -43.19
N GLN A 44 53.56 87.71 -43.87
CA GLN A 44 52.69 86.52 -43.95
C GLN A 44 52.80 85.60 -42.72
N ILE A 45 53.85 85.75 -41.90
CA ILE A 45 54.12 84.90 -40.73
C ILE A 45 53.12 85.15 -39.59
N ASP A 46 52.71 86.40 -39.36
CA ASP A 46 51.75 86.71 -38.28
C ASP A 46 50.32 86.23 -38.62
N GLN A 47 49.92 86.34 -39.89
CA GLN A 47 48.64 85.78 -40.37
C GLN A 47 48.63 84.25 -40.29
N LEU A 48 49.76 83.60 -40.56
CA LEU A 48 49.93 82.15 -40.42
C LEU A 48 49.77 81.71 -38.95
N ASN A 49 50.40 82.40 -38.00
CA ASN A 49 50.29 82.08 -36.57
C ASN A 49 48.85 82.18 -36.03
N ASP A 50 48.07 83.16 -36.50
CA ASP A 50 46.64 83.27 -36.14
C ASP A 50 45.80 82.14 -36.73
N MET A 51 46.02 81.78 -38.01
CA MET A 51 45.35 80.64 -38.65
C MET A 51 45.69 79.31 -37.96
N LEU A 52 46.95 79.10 -37.59
CA LEU A 52 47.41 77.92 -36.88
C LEU A 52 46.79 77.80 -35.48
N THR A 53 46.71 78.92 -34.75
CA THR A 53 46.08 78.95 -33.42
C THR A 53 44.59 78.59 -33.51
N LYS A 54 43.88 79.10 -34.52
CA LYS A 54 42.46 78.76 -34.76
C LYS A 54 42.26 77.29 -35.12
N ILE A 55 43.10 76.71 -35.99
CA ILE A 55 43.04 75.29 -36.34
C ILE A 55 43.29 74.40 -35.11
N LEU A 56 44.25 74.77 -34.26
CA LEU A 56 44.58 74.05 -33.03
C LEU A 56 43.39 74.08 -32.05
N LEU A 57 42.78 75.24 -31.83
CA LEU A 57 41.60 75.39 -30.98
C LEU A 57 40.40 74.58 -31.47
N ILE A 58 40.13 74.58 -32.79
CA ILE A 58 39.05 73.77 -33.37
C ILE A 58 39.33 72.27 -33.20
N THR A 59 40.57 71.84 -33.41
CA THR A 59 40.98 70.44 -33.23
C THR A 59 40.79 69.97 -31.79
N ILE A 60 41.18 70.80 -30.82
CA ILE A 60 40.94 70.53 -29.40
C ILE A 60 39.44 70.47 -29.10
N ALA A 61 38.66 71.44 -29.58
CA ALA A 61 37.22 71.49 -29.34
C ALA A 61 36.50 70.23 -29.89
N VAL A 62 36.86 69.80 -31.10
CA VAL A 62 36.32 68.57 -31.71
C VAL A 62 36.77 67.34 -30.92
N GLY A 63 38.04 67.26 -30.51
CA GLY A 63 38.55 66.16 -29.67
C GLY A 63 37.81 66.05 -28.34
N ILE A 64 37.54 67.17 -27.67
CA ILE A 64 36.77 67.20 -26.43
C ILE A 64 35.32 66.76 -26.68
N CYS A 65 34.69 67.23 -27.76
CA CYS A 65 33.34 66.83 -28.13
C CYS A 65 33.23 65.31 -28.35
N PHE A 66 34.20 64.71 -29.05
CA PHE A 66 34.30 63.26 -29.24
C PHE A 66 34.46 62.50 -27.93
N LEU A 67 35.26 63.01 -26.99
CA LEU A 67 35.41 62.38 -25.67
C LEU A 67 34.11 62.40 -24.87
N ILE A 68 33.36 63.51 -24.91
CA ILE A 68 32.07 63.64 -24.22
C ILE A 68 31.05 62.66 -24.83
N ILE A 69 30.96 62.59 -26.16
CA ILE A 69 30.06 61.66 -26.86
C ILE A 69 30.43 60.21 -26.53
N ALA A 70 31.71 59.84 -26.65
CA ALA A 70 32.15 58.48 -26.33
C ALA A 70 31.87 58.09 -24.87
N TRP A 71 32.06 59.02 -23.93
CA TRP A 71 31.74 58.80 -22.52
C TRP A 71 30.24 58.57 -22.30
N TYR A 72 29.39 59.36 -22.96
CA TYR A 72 27.93 59.20 -22.92
C TYR A 72 27.47 57.84 -23.46
N PHE A 73 27.93 57.45 -24.66
CA PHE A 73 27.57 56.18 -25.29
C PHE A 73 28.00 54.97 -24.45
N VAL A 74 29.18 55.01 -23.84
CA VAL A 74 29.64 53.92 -22.95
C VAL A 74 28.74 53.76 -21.72
N GLY A 75 28.21 54.86 -21.18
CA GLY A 75 27.29 54.81 -20.04
C GLY A 75 25.97 54.13 -20.39
N VAL A 76 25.41 54.45 -21.55
CA VAL A 76 24.11 53.95 -22.01
C VAL A 76 24.19 52.46 -22.39
N PHE A 77 25.15 52.06 -23.23
CA PHE A 77 25.20 50.69 -23.77
C PHE A 77 25.71 49.62 -22.77
N LEU A 78 26.58 49.99 -21.81
CA LEU A 78 27.14 49.00 -20.87
C LEU A 78 26.34 48.85 -19.57
N SER A 79 25.41 49.76 -19.28
CA SER A 79 24.62 49.73 -18.05
C SER A 79 23.71 48.49 -17.96
N PRO A 80 22.92 48.13 -18.99
CA PRO A 80 22.01 46.98 -18.91
C PRO A 80 22.72 45.63 -18.74
N ILE A 81 23.84 45.42 -19.44
CA ILE A 81 24.64 44.19 -19.32
C ILE A 81 25.18 44.02 -17.89
N GLN A 82 25.53 45.14 -17.23
CA GLN A 82 25.95 45.11 -15.83
C GLN A 82 24.80 44.75 -14.90
N GLN A 83 23.61 45.31 -15.12
CA GLN A 83 22.43 44.96 -14.33
C GLN A 83 22.11 43.46 -14.43
N VAL A 84 22.14 42.87 -15.63
CA VAL A 84 21.99 41.41 -15.82
C VAL A 84 23.05 40.64 -15.04
N THR A 85 24.31 41.06 -15.16
CA THR A 85 25.44 40.40 -14.48
C THR A 85 25.32 40.50 -12.96
N ASP A 86 24.94 41.66 -12.44
CA ASP A 86 24.81 41.93 -11.02
C ASP A 86 23.60 41.20 -10.43
N SER A 87 22.46 41.13 -11.15
CA SER A 87 21.32 40.31 -10.76
C SER A 87 21.65 38.81 -10.75
N LEU A 88 22.44 38.34 -11.72
CA LEU A 88 22.87 36.93 -11.77
C LEU A 88 23.92 36.62 -10.68
N LEU A 89 24.79 37.57 -10.35
CA LEU A 89 25.69 37.48 -9.20
C LEU A 89 24.92 37.51 -7.87
N GLN A 90 23.90 38.36 -7.74
CA GLN A 90 23.06 38.42 -6.55
C GLN A 90 22.22 37.15 -6.38
N PHE A 91 21.81 36.52 -7.49
CA PHE A 91 21.19 35.20 -7.47
C PHE A 91 22.16 34.10 -7.01
N THR A 92 23.40 34.08 -7.52
CA THR A 92 24.38 33.01 -7.24
C THR A 92 25.15 33.17 -5.93
N GLN A 93 25.39 34.41 -5.47
CA GLN A 93 26.14 34.71 -4.25
C GLN A 93 25.23 35.11 -3.08
N GLY A 94 23.98 35.51 -3.36
CA GLY A 94 22.98 35.80 -2.34
C GLY A 94 22.12 34.58 -1.99
N ASN A 95 21.00 34.81 -1.30
CA ASN A 95 20.07 33.77 -0.84
C ASN A 95 19.19 33.17 -1.97
N GLY A 96 19.58 33.29 -3.24
CA GLY A 96 18.77 32.81 -4.36
C GLY A 96 17.42 33.52 -4.51
N ASN A 97 17.34 34.82 -4.20
CA ASN A 97 16.09 35.58 -4.30
C ASN A 97 15.63 35.70 -5.77
N LEU A 98 14.68 34.85 -6.17
CA LEU A 98 14.10 34.81 -7.51
C LEU A 98 13.07 35.93 -7.76
N SER A 99 12.81 36.83 -6.81
CA SER A 99 11.85 37.94 -7.00
C SER A 99 12.43 39.10 -7.79
N LEU A 100 13.75 39.11 -8.03
CA LEU A 100 14.41 40.16 -8.80
C LEU A 100 13.99 40.10 -10.27
N ARG A 101 13.75 41.27 -10.85
CA ARG A 101 13.43 41.46 -12.26
C ARG A 101 14.30 42.54 -12.83
N LEU A 102 14.73 42.36 -14.07
CA LEU A 102 15.39 43.40 -14.84
C LEU A 102 14.33 44.29 -15.49
N GLU A 103 14.67 45.57 -15.63
CA GLU A 103 13.84 46.53 -16.33
C GLU A 103 13.79 46.19 -17.82
N GLU A 104 12.58 46.10 -18.37
CA GLU A 104 12.32 45.77 -19.76
C GLU A 104 12.29 47.07 -20.57
N ASN A 105 13.42 47.44 -21.17
CA ASN A 105 13.51 48.59 -22.08
C ASN A 105 13.50 48.12 -23.53
N ASP A 106 12.50 48.53 -24.31
CA ASP A 106 12.06 47.83 -25.52
C ASP A 106 12.72 48.31 -26.84
N TYR A 107 13.97 48.77 -26.78
CA TYR A 107 14.59 49.48 -27.91
C TYR A 107 15.89 48.87 -28.46
N ASP A 108 16.46 47.85 -27.80
CA ASP A 108 17.74 47.25 -28.22
C ASP A 108 17.94 45.80 -27.71
N GLU A 109 19.08 45.20 -28.06
CA GLU A 109 19.48 43.84 -27.68
C GLU A 109 19.63 43.66 -26.15
N ALA A 110 19.85 44.75 -25.42
CA ALA A 110 19.88 44.72 -23.96
C ALA A 110 18.47 44.52 -23.38
N GLY A 111 17.45 45.09 -24.00
CA GLY A 111 16.04 44.82 -23.71
C GLY A 111 15.65 43.35 -23.89
N GLU A 112 16.03 42.76 -25.03
CA GLU A 112 15.74 41.35 -25.33
C GLU A 112 16.41 40.41 -24.30
N LEU A 113 17.63 40.72 -23.87
CA LEU A 113 18.32 39.99 -22.81
C LEU A 113 17.60 40.11 -21.45
N ALA A 114 17.07 41.28 -21.11
CA ALA A 114 16.30 41.49 -19.88
C ALA A 114 15.01 40.65 -19.89
N ILE A 115 14.27 40.64 -21.00
CA ILE A 115 13.07 39.83 -21.19
C ILE A 115 13.40 38.33 -21.08
N ALA A 116 14.46 37.86 -21.74
CA ALA A 116 14.88 36.47 -21.68
C ALA A 116 15.29 36.05 -20.26
N PHE A 117 16.00 36.91 -19.53
CA PHE A 117 16.35 36.68 -18.14
C PHE A 117 15.11 36.59 -17.23
N ASN A 118 14.16 37.52 -17.36
CA ASN A 118 12.91 37.50 -16.59
C ASN A 118 12.10 36.22 -16.85
N LYS A 119 12.01 35.76 -18.11
CA LYS A 119 11.38 34.47 -18.48
C LYS A 119 12.10 33.28 -17.85
N PHE A 120 13.43 33.26 -17.87
CA PHE A 120 14.22 32.22 -17.22
C PHE A 120 13.94 32.15 -15.72
N ILE A 121 13.99 33.29 -15.02
CA ILE A 121 13.69 33.36 -13.58
C ILE A 121 12.27 32.90 -13.28
N HIS A 122 11.28 33.30 -14.09
CA HIS A 122 9.90 32.85 -13.94
C HIS A 122 9.79 31.32 -14.07
N LYS A 123 10.49 30.71 -15.04
CA LYS A 123 10.51 29.25 -15.19
C LYS A 123 11.13 28.55 -13.98
N ILE A 124 12.21 29.09 -13.41
CA ILE A 124 12.84 28.56 -12.20
C ILE A 124 11.87 28.68 -11.00
N GLN A 125 11.19 29.81 -10.82
CA GLN A 125 10.20 29.97 -9.75
C GLN A 125 9.09 28.94 -9.83
N ASN A 126 8.55 28.69 -11.03
CA ASN A 126 7.52 27.68 -11.22
C ASN A 126 8.04 26.28 -10.88
N LEU A 127 9.25 25.92 -11.31
CA LEU A 127 9.86 24.64 -10.95
C LEU A 127 10.06 24.49 -9.43
N ILE A 128 10.50 25.55 -8.73
CA ILE A 128 10.65 25.52 -7.28
C ILE A 128 9.29 25.38 -6.58
N ASN A 129 8.26 26.07 -7.07
CA ASN A 129 6.90 25.93 -6.54
C ASN A 129 6.35 24.51 -6.77
N ASP A 130 6.57 23.93 -7.94
CA ASP A 130 6.16 22.56 -8.26
C ASP A 130 6.87 21.56 -7.32
N VAL A 131 8.18 21.72 -7.12
CA VAL A 131 8.95 20.89 -6.18
C VAL A 131 8.45 21.05 -4.74
N ALA A 132 8.17 22.29 -4.30
CA ALA A 132 7.63 22.55 -2.97
C ALA A 132 6.25 21.90 -2.78
N LYS A 133 5.39 21.98 -3.81
CA LYS A 133 4.08 21.34 -3.81
C LYS A 133 4.20 19.81 -3.76
N SER A 134 5.03 19.21 -4.61
CA SER A 134 5.26 17.75 -4.60
C SER A 134 5.88 17.28 -3.28
N SER A 135 6.76 18.07 -2.66
CA SER A 135 7.31 17.74 -1.34
C SER A 135 6.24 17.79 -0.25
N SER A 136 5.28 18.72 -0.34
CA SER A 136 4.16 18.81 0.60
C SER A 136 3.19 17.63 0.43
N GLU A 137 2.84 17.30 -0.82
CA GLU A 137 2.02 16.12 -1.14
C GLU A 137 2.68 14.83 -0.65
N LEU A 138 3.98 14.67 -0.88
CA LEU A 138 4.74 13.53 -0.37
C LEU A 138 4.70 13.44 1.17
N HIS A 139 4.72 14.57 1.88
CA HIS A 139 4.62 14.58 3.34
C HIS A 139 3.25 14.08 3.82
N ILE A 140 2.17 14.50 3.15
CA ILE A 140 0.81 14.03 3.44
C ILE A 140 0.69 12.52 3.18
N ASP A 141 1.27 12.03 2.08
CA ASP A 141 1.28 10.60 1.75
C ASP A 141 2.06 9.80 2.80
N ILE A 142 3.19 10.32 3.29
CA ILE A 142 3.98 9.68 4.36
C ILE A 142 3.15 9.55 5.65
N ASP A 143 2.42 10.59 6.05
CA ASP A 143 1.57 10.54 7.25
C ASP A 143 0.39 9.56 7.07
N THR A 144 -0.15 9.47 5.84
CA THR A 144 -1.17 8.49 5.49
C THR A 144 -0.62 7.06 5.59
N VAL A 145 0.56 6.80 5.03
CA VAL A 145 1.24 5.50 5.11
C VAL A 145 1.57 5.14 6.55
N LYS A 146 2.02 6.09 7.38
CA LYS A 146 2.27 5.88 8.81
C LYS A 146 1.00 5.44 9.54
N THR A 147 -0.11 6.13 9.29
CA THR A 147 -1.42 5.80 9.88
C THR A 147 -1.90 4.42 9.43
N LEU A 148 -1.77 4.11 8.14
CA LEU A 148 -2.11 2.80 7.58
C LEU A 148 -1.27 1.68 8.20
N SER A 149 0.04 1.91 8.38
CA SER A 149 0.95 0.95 9.02
C SER A 149 0.56 0.70 10.48
N GLN A 150 0.17 1.73 11.23
CA GLN A 150 -0.29 1.59 12.62
C GLN A 150 -1.60 0.78 12.69
N ASN A 151 -2.56 1.06 11.80
CA ASN A 151 -3.80 0.31 11.72
C ASN A 151 -3.56 -1.15 11.31
N SER A 152 -2.64 -1.39 10.37
CA SER A 152 -2.25 -2.74 9.97
C SER A 152 -1.65 -3.52 11.14
N ALA A 153 -0.74 -2.90 11.92
CA ALA A 153 -0.18 -3.53 13.11
C ALA A 153 -1.25 -3.90 14.15
N LYS A 154 -2.23 -3.01 14.38
CA LYS A 154 -3.37 -3.30 15.24
C LYS A 154 -4.22 -4.47 14.73
N ASN A 155 -4.53 -4.49 13.44
CA ASN A 155 -5.31 -5.57 12.82
C ASN A 155 -4.59 -6.92 12.92
N VAL A 156 -3.26 -6.95 12.78
CA VAL A 156 -2.45 -8.16 12.96
C VAL A 156 -2.54 -8.68 14.39
N GLU A 157 -2.52 -7.80 15.40
CA GLU A 157 -2.66 -8.22 16.80
C GLU A 157 -4.08 -8.74 17.12
N GLU A 158 -5.12 -8.11 16.54
CA GLU A 158 -6.49 -8.62 16.64
C GLU A 158 -6.63 -9.99 15.95
N GLN A 159 -6.03 -10.16 14.76
CA GLN A 159 -6.02 -11.43 14.04
C GLN A 159 -5.28 -12.52 14.83
N ARG A 160 -4.16 -12.18 15.48
CA ARG A 160 -3.44 -13.09 16.38
C ARG A 160 -4.33 -13.55 17.52
N THR A 161 -5.04 -12.61 18.16
CA THR A 161 -5.98 -12.91 19.25
C THR A 161 -7.09 -13.87 18.78
N ARG A 162 -7.70 -13.61 17.61
CA ARG A 162 -8.71 -14.51 17.03
C ARG A 162 -8.14 -15.89 16.72
N THR A 163 -6.91 -15.96 16.23
CA THR A 163 -6.24 -17.24 15.94
C THR A 163 -6.04 -18.05 17.23
N LEU A 164 -5.63 -17.40 18.32
CA LEU A 164 -5.52 -18.06 19.63
C LEU A 164 -6.88 -18.58 20.12
N GLN A 165 -7.97 -17.83 19.91
CA GLN A 165 -9.32 -18.30 20.24
C GLN A 165 -9.72 -19.54 19.43
N VAL A 166 -9.37 -19.59 18.13
CA VAL A 166 -9.61 -20.79 17.31
C VAL A 166 -8.80 -21.98 17.83
N VAL A 167 -7.55 -21.78 18.23
CA VAL A 167 -6.73 -22.84 18.84
C VAL A 167 -7.42 -23.39 20.10
N THR A 168 -7.88 -22.51 21.00
CA THR A 168 -8.62 -22.94 22.20
C THR A 168 -9.90 -23.69 21.85
N ALA A 169 -10.65 -23.25 20.83
CA ALA A 169 -11.83 -23.96 20.38
C ALA A 169 -11.50 -25.37 19.83
N ILE A 170 -10.38 -25.51 19.11
CA ILE A 170 -9.90 -26.81 18.61
C ILE A 170 -9.49 -27.72 19.78
N GLU A 171 -8.84 -27.19 20.81
CA GLU A 171 -8.53 -27.96 22.02
C GLU A 171 -9.81 -28.47 22.71
N GLN A 172 -10.83 -27.61 22.86
CA GLN A 172 -12.13 -28.02 23.41
C GLN A 172 -12.80 -29.10 22.55
N ILE A 173 -12.81 -28.93 21.23
CA ILE A 173 -13.37 -29.93 20.29
C ILE A 173 -12.63 -31.27 20.42
N THR A 174 -11.30 -31.25 20.60
CA THR A 174 -10.50 -32.47 20.76
C THR A 174 -10.89 -33.22 22.03
N VAL A 175 -11.12 -32.50 23.13
CA VAL A 175 -11.64 -33.09 24.37
C VAL A 175 -13.02 -33.71 24.13
N THR A 176 -13.94 -32.98 23.48
CA THR A 176 -15.28 -33.49 23.18
C THR A 176 -15.26 -34.72 22.28
N ILE A 177 -14.39 -34.77 21.26
CA ILE A 177 -14.24 -35.95 20.39
C ILE A 177 -13.76 -37.15 21.20
N THR A 178 -12.82 -36.95 22.12
CA THR A 178 -12.31 -38.02 22.99
C THR A 178 -13.42 -38.55 23.91
N GLU A 179 -14.23 -37.67 24.48
CA GLU A 179 -15.38 -38.03 25.31
C GLU A 179 -16.46 -38.78 24.50
N ILE A 180 -16.75 -38.34 23.28
CA ILE A 180 -17.67 -39.04 22.36
C ILE A 180 -17.14 -40.43 22.02
N ALA A 181 -15.84 -40.58 21.76
CA ALA A 181 -15.24 -41.89 21.48
C ALA A 181 -15.34 -42.83 22.69
N SER A 182 -15.10 -42.32 23.90
CA SER A 182 -15.29 -43.08 25.14
C SER A 182 -16.75 -43.52 25.31
N ASN A 183 -17.70 -42.60 25.15
CA ASN A 183 -19.13 -42.90 25.23
C ASN A 183 -19.57 -43.94 24.19
N ALA A 184 -19.05 -43.86 22.96
CA ALA A 184 -19.34 -44.85 21.92
C ALA A 184 -18.81 -46.24 22.28
N ASN A 185 -17.63 -46.32 22.90
CA ASN A 185 -17.07 -47.57 23.41
C ASN A 185 -17.95 -48.13 24.55
N ASP A 186 -18.38 -47.30 25.50
CA ASP A 186 -19.24 -47.71 26.61
C ASP A 186 -20.61 -48.20 26.12
N VAL A 187 -21.20 -47.55 25.12
CA VAL A 187 -22.43 -48.01 24.46
C VAL A 187 -22.20 -49.35 23.75
N SER A 188 -21.08 -49.54 23.07
CA SER A 188 -20.75 -50.80 22.41
C SER A 188 -20.62 -51.95 23.42
N THR A 189 -19.92 -51.73 24.52
CA THR A 189 -19.78 -52.74 25.59
C THR A 189 -21.12 -53.07 26.26
N SER A 190 -21.94 -52.06 26.56
CA SER A 190 -23.28 -52.25 27.13
C SER A 190 -24.21 -53.00 26.18
N THR A 191 -24.13 -52.71 24.87
CA THR A 191 -24.89 -53.42 23.84
C THR A 191 -24.45 -54.88 23.73
N ALA A 192 -23.15 -55.15 23.80
CA ALA A 192 -22.62 -56.52 23.81
C ALA A 192 -23.09 -57.32 25.04
N ALA A 193 -23.09 -56.68 26.22
CA ALA A 193 -23.62 -57.28 27.45
C ALA A 193 -25.12 -57.59 27.33
N GLY A 194 -25.93 -56.64 26.84
CA GLY A 194 -27.37 -56.86 26.62
C GLY A 194 -27.66 -57.96 25.60
N TYR A 195 -26.84 -58.09 24.55
CA TYR A 195 -26.93 -59.19 23.60
C TYR A 195 -26.69 -60.55 24.28
N GLN A 196 -25.68 -60.64 25.15
CA GLN A 196 -25.38 -61.85 25.91
C GLN A 196 -26.51 -62.22 26.88
N GLU A 197 -27.10 -61.25 27.59
CA GLU A 197 -28.28 -61.49 28.44
C GLU A 197 -29.48 -61.99 27.63
N THR A 198 -29.70 -61.42 26.45
CA THR A 198 -30.78 -61.85 25.55
C THR A 198 -30.58 -63.29 25.08
N GLN A 199 -29.34 -63.70 24.78
CA GLN A 199 -29.02 -65.10 24.45
C GLN A 199 -29.27 -66.05 25.63
N GLN A 200 -28.91 -65.65 26.85
CA GLN A 200 -29.23 -66.44 28.05
C GLN A 200 -30.74 -66.55 28.26
N GLY A 201 -31.47 -65.45 28.10
CA GLY A 201 -32.94 -65.45 28.15
C GLY A 201 -33.56 -66.39 27.13
N GLN A 202 -33.05 -66.42 25.90
CA GLN A 202 -33.48 -67.37 24.86
C GLN A 202 -33.27 -68.83 25.30
N GLN A 203 -32.12 -69.15 25.91
CA GLN A 203 -31.85 -70.49 26.42
C GLN A 203 -32.83 -70.90 27.52
N VAL A 204 -33.13 -69.99 28.45
CA VAL A 204 -34.12 -70.23 29.52
C VAL A 204 -35.51 -70.47 28.95
N VAL A 205 -35.96 -69.66 27.99
CA VAL A 205 -37.25 -69.85 27.32
C VAL A 205 -37.29 -71.20 26.59
N SER A 206 -36.23 -71.56 25.86
CA SER A 206 -36.14 -72.85 25.18
C SER A 206 -36.19 -74.02 26.16
N HIS A 207 -35.55 -73.90 27.32
CA HIS A 207 -35.61 -74.91 28.37
C HIS A 207 -37.04 -75.05 28.92
N SER A 208 -37.70 -73.93 29.25
CA SER A 208 -39.09 -73.93 29.72
C SER A 208 -40.07 -74.55 28.72
N ILE A 209 -39.88 -74.33 27.41
CA ILE A 209 -40.66 -75.00 26.35
C ILE A 209 -40.48 -76.52 26.41
N ASN A 210 -39.23 -77.00 26.50
CA ASN A 210 -38.96 -78.43 26.62
C ASN A 210 -39.60 -79.04 27.87
N THR A 211 -39.51 -78.36 29.02
CA THR A 211 -40.15 -78.81 30.27
C THR A 211 -41.67 -78.85 30.15
N MET A 212 -42.29 -77.86 29.50
CA MET A 212 -43.73 -77.89 29.23
C MET A 212 -44.13 -79.04 28.31
N GLN A 213 -43.30 -79.37 27.31
CA GLN A 213 -43.52 -80.50 26.42
C GLN A 213 -43.46 -81.84 27.19
N GLN A 214 -42.50 -81.99 28.11
CA GLN A 214 -42.39 -83.16 28.99
C GLN A 214 -43.59 -83.28 29.92
N LEU A 215 -44.01 -82.18 30.55
CA LEU A 215 -45.18 -82.15 31.43
C LEU A 215 -46.46 -82.54 30.68
N ALA A 216 -46.62 -82.13 29.42
CA ALA A 216 -47.76 -82.52 28.60
C ALA A 216 -47.82 -84.04 28.37
N VAL A 217 -46.66 -84.68 28.13
CA VAL A 217 -46.55 -86.14 28.01
C VAL A 217 -46.92 -86.82 29.33
N GLU A 218 -46.38 -86.35 30.46
CA GLU A 218 -46.71 -86.90 31.78
C GLU A 218 -48.21 -86.79 32.11
N ILE A 219 -48.87 -85.70 31.72
CA ILE A 219 -50.32 -85.51 31.88
C ILE A 219 -51.10 -86.51 31.02
N GLU A 220 -50.66 -86.77 29.79
CA GLU A 220 -51.30 -87.73 28.88
C GLU A 220 -51.17 -89.17 29.39
N ASP A 221 -49.99 -89.53 29.92
CA ASP A 221 -49.76 -90.81 30.59
C ASP A 221 -50.65 -90.97 31.83
N ALA A 222 -50.73 -89.94 32.69
CA ALA A 222 -51.58 -89.97 33.88
C ALA A 222 -53.07 -90.12 33.51
N SER A 223 -53.53 -89.45 32.44
CA SER A 223 -54.89 -89.60 31.91
C SER A 223 -55.18 -91.04 31.45
N SER A 224 -54.22 -91.67 30.78
CA SER A 224 -54.30 -93.08 30.35
C SER A 224 -54.43 -94.04 31.54
N VAL A 225 -53.66 -93.81 32.61
CA VAL A 225 -53.75 -94.59 33.86
C VAL A 225 -55.11 -94.40 34.53
N ILE A 226 -55.62 -93.18 34.60
CA ILE A 226 -56.95 -92.89 35.17
C ILE A 226 -58.06 -93.60 34.37
N ASN A 227 -57.99 -93.57 33.04
CA ASN A 227 -58.94 -94.29 32.19
C ASN A 227 -58.88 -95.80 32.40
N SER A 228 -57.68 -96.36 32.53
CA SER A 228 -57.49 -97.79 32.83
C SER A 228 -58.09 -98.16 34.19
N LEU A 229 -57.85 -97.33 35.22
CA LEU A 229 -58.44 -97.51 36.54
C LEU A 229 -59.97 -97.43 36.52
N ALA A 230 -60.54 -96.50 35.76
CA ALA A 230 -61.98 -96.36 35.60
C ALA A 230 -62.60 -97.61 34.94
N GLN A 231 -61.93 -98.16 33.93
CA GLN A 231 -62.34 -99.40 33.27
C GLN A 231 -62.30 -100.60 34.23
N SER A 232 -61.19 -100.79 34.96
CA SER A 232 -61.10 -101.85 35.98
C SER A 232 -62.14 -101.69 37.09
N SER A 233 -62.44 -100.46 37.52
CA SER A 233 -63.50 -100.20 38.50
C SER A 233 -64.89 -100.58 37.98
N LYS A 234 -65.16 -100.38 36.69
CA LYS A 234 -66.41 -100.80 36.04
C LYS A 234 -66.54 -102.32 35.96
N GLU A 235 -65.45 -103.01 35.63
CA GLU A 235 -65.38 -104.49 35.64
C GLU A 235 -65.64 -105.05 37.04
N ILE A 236 -65.03 -104.46 38.08
CA ILE A 236 -65.31 -104.80 39.48
C ILE A 236 -66.78 -104.57 39.80
N GLY A 237 -67.37 -103.45 39.38
CA GLY A 237 -68.80 -103.18 39.55
C GLY A 237 -69.69 -104.25 38.93
N SER A 238 -69.36 -104.72 37.71
CA SER A 238 -70.09 -105.81 37.05
C SER A 238 -69.96 -107.14 37.80
N ILE A 239 -68.77 -107.45 38.31
CA ILE A 239 -68.55 -108.64 39.15
C ILE A 239 -69.39 -108.55 40.43
N LEU A 240 -69.43 -107.39 41.08
CA LEU A 240 -70.25 -107.17 42.28
C LEU A 240 -71.76 -107.33 41.99
N GLU A 241 -72.23 -106.92 40.81
CA GLU A 241 -73.61 -107.12 40.38
C GLU A 241 -73.92 -108.61 40.17
N VAL A 242 -73.00 -109.38 39.57
CA VAL A 242 -73.11 -110.85 39.48
C VAL A 242 -73.11 -111.49 40.86
N ILE A 243 -72.23 -111.07 41.78
CA ILE A 243 -72.18 -111.59 43.15
C ILE A 243 -73.49 -111.29 43.90
N LYS A 244 -74.05 -110.10 43.72
CA LYS A 244 -75.35 -109.73 44.29
C LYS A 244 -76.46 -110.61 43.73
N GLY A 245 -76.48 -110.84 42.41
CA GLY A 245 -77.42 -111.75 41.77
C GLY A 245 -77.31 -113.20 42.29
N ILE A 246 -76.08 -113.72 42.47
CA ILE A 246 -75.84 -115.04 43.08
C ILE A 246 -76.33 -115.05 44.53
N SER A 247 -76.06 -114.00 45.29
CA SER A 247 -76.49 -113.89 46.69
C SER A 247 -78.02 -113.87 46.81
N GLU A 248 -78.71 -113.15 45.92
CA GLU A 248 -80.17 -113.14 45.82
C GLU A 248 -80.74 -114.50 45.40
N GLN A 249 -80.14 -115.18 44.42
CA GLN A 249 -80.48 -116.56 44.06
C GLN A 249 -80.26 -117.53 45.22
N THR A 250 -79.15 -117.39 45.94
CA THR A 250 -78.83 -118.23 47.10
C THR A 250 -79.81 -117.98 48.24
N ASN A 251 -80.21 -116.73 48.46
CA ASN A 251 -81.26 -116.36 49.42
C ASN A 251 -82.62 -116.95 49.03
N LEU A 252 -82.99 -116.92 47.74
CA LEU A 252 -84.21 -117.54 47.22
C LEU A 252 -84.18 -119.07 47.32
N LEU A 253 -83.05 -119.71 47.04
CA LEU A 253 -82.84 -121.16 47.21
C LEU A 253 -82.94 -121.58 48.67
N ALA A 254 -82.33 -120.81 49.57
CA ALA A 254 -82.44 -121.04 51.01
C ALA A 254 -83.88 -120.88 51.51
N LEU A 255 -84.62 -119.90 50.99
CA LEU A 255 -86.03 -119.71 51.31
C LEU A 255 -86.92 -120.85 50.79
N ASN A 256 -86.71 -121.31 49.56
CA ASN A 256 -87.43 -122.45 48.98
C ASN A 256 -87.09 -123.79 49.65
N ALA A 257 -85.92 -123.91 50.29
CA ALA A 257 -85.54 -125.07 51.08
C ALA A 257 -86.07 -125.02 52.53
N ALA A 258 -86.53 -123.85 52.99
CA ALA A 258 -87.09 -123.62 54.32
C ALA A 258 -88.63 -123.71 54.37
N ILE A 259 -89.31 -123.66 53.22
CA ILE A 259 -90.75 -123.92 53.03
C ILE A 259 -90.96 -125.39 52.66
#